data_AF-A0A9W8RBW2-F1
#
_entry.id   AF-A0A9W8RBW2-F1
#
_cell.length_a   1.000
_cell.length_b   1.000
_cell.length_c   1.000
_cell.angle_alpha   90.00
_cell.angle_beta   90.00
_cell.angle_gamma   90.00
#
_symmetry.space_group_name_H-M   'P 1'
#
loop_
_entity.id
_entity.type
_entity.pdbx_description
1 polymer ?
#
loop_
_entity_poly.entity_id
_entity_poly.type
_entity_poly.pdbx_seq_one_letter_code
_entity_poly.pdbx_strand_id
1 'polypeptide(L)'
;MATTVIVGSGIIGIATAYYLSEHQPGWSIHVVDASTELFASASGYAGGFVARDWFPPELASLGALSFEEHERLAKKYDGHEKWAYAKSVTVNYEPPRRKANGPGGEDWLREGGSRADLVAEKRDVEDGNSPSWLRRVKGDAVSVVDNAEGTAVL
;
A
#
# COMPACT_ATOMS: atom_id res chain seq x y z
N MET A 1 -5.44 23.25 -33.66
CA MET A 1 -5.32 22.36 -32.49
C MET A 1 -3.90 22.44 -31.98
N ALA A 2 -3.69 22.47 -30.67
CA ALA A 2 -2.36 22.61 -30.09
C ALA A 2 -1.66 21.24 -30.04
N THR A 3 -0.38 21.20 -30.40
CA THR A 3 0.48 20.06 -30.14
C THR A 3 0.95 20.12 -28.69
N THR A 4 0.77 19.03 -27.94
CA THR A 4 1.19 18.93 -26.54
C THR A 4 2.38 17.99 -26.43
N VAL A 5 3.44 18.43 -25.76
CA VAL A 5 4.61 17.61 -25.44
C VAL A 5 4.66 17.42 -23.92
N ILE A 6 4.65 16.17 -23.47
CA ILE A 6 4.77 15.75 -22.07
C ILE A 6 6.16 15.17 -21.88
N VAL A 7 6.93 15.74 -20.96
CA VAL A 7 8.27 15.26 -20.60
C VAL A 7 8.16 14.37 -19.36
N GLY A 8 8.45 13.09 -19.54
CA GLY A 8 8.32 12.03 -18.54
C GLY A 8 7.15 11.09 -18.83
N SER A 9 7.44 9.79 -18.86
CA SER A 9 6.50 8.67 -19.06
C SER A 9 6.21 7.90 -17.77
N GLY A 10 6.50 8.49 -16.61
CA GLY A 10 6.00 8.01 -15.32
C GLY A 10 4.48 8.16 -15.19
N ILE A 11 3.92 7.73 -14.05
CA ILE A 11 2.47 7.67 -13.85
C ILE A 11 1.77 9.02 -14.06
N ILE A 12 2.39 10.13 -13.64
CA ILE A 12 1.85 11.47 -13.83
C ILE A 12 1.79 11.85 -15.32
N GLY A 13 2.84 11.55 -16.08
CA GLY A 13 2.90 11.86 -17.51
C GLY A 13 1.91 11.03 -18.32
N ILE A 14 1.83 9.73 -18.05
CA ILE A 14 0.88 8.83 -18.72
C ILE A 14 -0.56 9.15 -18.35
N ALA A 15 -0.87 9.44 -17.08
CA ALA A 15 -2.21 9.86 -16.67
C ALA A 15 -2.61 11.18 -17.35
N THR A 16 -1.67 12.14 -17.44
CA THR A 16 -1.90 13.40 -18.17
C THR A 16 -2.21 13.15 -19.64
N ALA A 17 -1.41 12.30 -20.31
CA ALA A 17 -1.61 11.94 -21.70
C ALA A 17 -2.98 11.25 -21.91
N TYR A 18 -3.35 10.34 -21.01
CA TYR A 18 -4.63 9.64 -21.03
C TYR A 18 -5.81 10.62 -20.98
N TYR A 19 -5.86 11.53 -20.00
CA TYR A 19 -6.97 12.49 -19.88
C TYR A 19 -6.99 13.51 -21.00
N LEU A 20 -5.82 13.92 -21.51
CA LEU A 20 -5.76 14.76 -22.70
C LEU A 20 -6.34 14.04 -23.92
N SER A 21 -6.09 12.74 -24.09
CA SER A 21 -6.60 11.96 -25.22
C SER A 21 -8.14 11.87 -25.26
N GLU A 22 -8.82 12.12 -24.15
CA GLU A 22 -10.29 12.20 -24.10
C GLU A 22 -10.83 13.51 -24.71
N HIS A 23 -9.98 14.54 -24.90
CA HIS A 23 -10.37 15.87 -25.37
C HIS A 23 -9.64 16.35 -26.62
N GLN A 24 -8.54 15.69 -27.02
CA GLN A 24 -7.82 15.99 -28.26
C GLN A 24 -7.35 14.71 -28.96
N PRO A 25 -7.13 14.75 -30.28
CA PRO A 25 -6.67 13.58 -31.02
C PRO A 25 -5.33 13.06 -30.49
N GLY A 26 -5.20 11.75 -30.29
CA GLY A 26 -3.98 11.16 -29.72
C GLY A 26 -2.69 11.50 -30.49
N TRP A 27 -2.78 11.73 -31.81
CA TRP A 27 -1.62 12.10 -32.63
C TRP A 27 -1.05 13.50 -32.34
N SER A 28 -1.79 14.36 -31.62
CA SER A 28 -1.29 15.67 -31.18
C SER A 28 -0.63 15.64 -29.80
N ILE A 29 -0.55 14.46 -29.16
CA ILE A 29 0.04 14.24 -27.84
C ILE A 29 1.34 13.46 -28.00
N HIS A 30 2.45 14.04 -27.57
CA HIS A 30 3.76 13.39 -27.61
C HIS A 30 4.28 13.21 -26.19
N VAL A 31 4.53 11.96 -25.79
CA VAL A 31 5.20 11.64 -24.53
C VAL A 31 6.67 11.36 -24.83
N VAL A 32 7.58 12.06 -24.16
CA VAL A 32 9.02 11.95 -24.34
C VAL A 32 9.64 11.59 -23.00
N ASP A 33 10.43 10.52 -22.96
CA ASP A 33 11.19 10.12 -21.78
C ASP A 33 12.66 9.91 -22.15
N ALA A 34 13.55 10.15 -21.20
CA ALA A 34 14.97 9.87 -21.35
C ALA A 34 15.27 8.37 -21.22
N SER A 35 14.42 7.63 -20.51
CA SER A 35 14.51 6.18 -20.38
C SER A 35 14.07 5.48 -21.66
N THR A 36 14.79 4.43 -22.04
CA THR A 36 14.39 3.50 -23.11
C THR A 36 13.39 2.44 -22.63
N GLU A 37 13.20 2.33 -21.32
CA GLU A 37 12.30 1.37 -20.68
C GLU A 37 11.14 2.09 -19.98
N LEU A 38 9.93 1.54 -20.09
CA LEU A 38 8.78 2.07 -19.37
C LEU A 38 8.93 1.83 -17.87
N PHE A 39 8.47 2.80 -17.09
CA PHE A 39 8.43 2.73 -15.63
C PHE A 39 9.79 2.53 -14.93
N ALA A 40 10.92 2.79 -15.60
CA ALA A 40 12.26 2.81 -14.99
C ALA A 40 12.51 4.09 -14.14
N SER A 41 11.52 4.47 -13.33
CA SER A 41 11.51 5.65 -12.47
C SER A 41 10.71 5.36 -11.20
N ALA A 42 10.47 6.38 -10.34
CA ALA A 42 9.74 6.23 -9.09
C ALA A 42 8.39 5.49 -9.23
N SER A 43 7.71 5.64 -10.38
CA SER A 43 6.42 4.97 -10.62
C SER A 43 6.52 3.45 -10.72
N GLY A 44 7.61 2.88 -11.27
CA GLY A 44 7.79 1.42 -11.35
C GLY A 44 8.32 0.79 -10.07
N TYR A 45 8.87 1.60 -9.16
CA TYR A 45 9.33 1.16 -7.84
C TYR A 45 8.33 1.43 -6.71
N ALA A 46 7.15 1.98 -7.03
CA ALA A 46 6.12 2.23 -6.04
C ALA A 46 5.51 0.91 -5.53
N GLY A 47 5.22 0.84 -4.22
CA GLY A 47 4.70 -0.36 -3.57
C GLY A 47 3.20 -0.64 -3.78
N GLY A 48 2.51 0.11 -4.65
CA GLY A 48 1.11 -0.14 -5.03
C GLY A 48 0.03 0.21 -3.99
N PHE A 49 0.38 0.58 -2.76
CA PHE A 49 -0.59 0.95 -1.73
C PHE A 49 -1.12 2.38 -1.91
N VAL A 50 -2.44 2.53 -1.87
CA VAL A 50 -3.13 3.83 -1.95
C VAL A 50 -4.09 4.01 -0.78
N ALA A 51 -4.12 5.22 -0.23
CA ALA A 51 -5.02 5.63 0.85
C ALA A 51 -5.80 6.88 0.43
N ARG A 52 -7.06 6.96 0.86
CA ARG A 52 -8.00 8.03 0.50
C ARG A 52 -7.74 9.33 1.26
N ASP A 53 -7.35 9.22 2.53
CA ASP A 53 -7.40 10.30 3.52
C ASP A 53 -6.07 10.52 4.26
N TRP A 54 -4.99 9.83 3.87
CA TRP A 54 -3.65 10.00 4.47
C TRP A 54 -2.92 11.23 3.90
N PHE A 55 -3.64 12.35 3.84
CA PHE A 55 -3.19 13.63 3.29
C PHE A 55 -3.48 14.75 4.29
N PRO A 56 -2.68 15.84 4.27
CA PRO A 56 -3.01 17.02 5.06
C PRO A 56 -4.33 17.65 4.55
N PRO A 57 -5.05 18.41 5.40
CA PRO A 57 -6.38 18.93 5.07
C PRO A 57 -6.44 19.72 3.76
N GLU A 58 -5.37 20.44 3.41
CA GLU A 58 -5.29 21.25 2.18
C GLU A 58 -5.33 20.40 0.91
N LEU A 59 -4.98 19.11 1.01
CA LEU A 59 -4.95 18.15 -0.10
C LEU A 59 -6.05 17.08 0.01
N ALA A 60 -6.92 17.15 1.01
CA ALA A 60 -7.92 16.10 1.27
C ALA A 60 -8.86 15.86 0.08
N SER A 61 -9.30 16.92 -0.60
CA SER A 61 -10.16 16.81 -1.80
C SER A 61 -9.43 16.14 -2.96
N LEU A 62 -8.13 16.42 -3.13
CA LEU A 62 -7.31 15.79 -4.16
C LEU A 62 -7.00 14.33 -3.84
N GLY A 63 -6.76 14.01 -2.57
CA GLY A 63 -6.57 12.63 -2.09
C GLY A 63 -7.80 11.77 -2.34
N ALA A 64 -8.98 12.28 -1.98
CA ALA A 64 -10.26 11.62 -2.24
C ALA A 64 -10.50 11.40 -3.74
N LEU A 65 -10.32 12.44 -4.57
CA LEU A 65 -10.45 12.35 -6.02
C LEU A 65 -9.48 11.32 -6.61
N SER A 66 -8.20 11.37 -6.22
CA SER A 66 -7.17 10.44 -6.68
C SER A 66 -7.53 9.00 -6.36
N PHE A 67 -8.00 8.72 -5.14
CA PHE A 67 -8.40 7.38 -4.73
C PHE A 67 -9.61 6.85 -5.50
N GLU A 68 -10.63 7.69 -5.68
CA GLU A 68 -11.83 7.34 -6.45
C GLU A 68 -11.50 7.07 -7.94
N GLU A 69 -10.54 7.80 -8.50
CA GLU A 69 -10.09 7.59 -9.88
C GLU A 69 -9.39 6.25 -10.11
N HIS A 70 -8.61 5.74 -9.15
CA HIS A 70 -8.04 4.39 -9.25
C HIS A 70 -9.14 3.32 -9.36
N GLU A 71 -10.19 3.46 -8.55
CA GLU A 71 -11.34 2.54 -8.59
C GLU A 71 -12.12 2.67 -9.90
N ARG A 72 -12.37 3.90 -10.36
CA ARG A 72 -13.12 4.16 -11.59
C ARG A 72 -12.39 3.59 -12.81
N LEU A 73 -11.08 3.81 -12.92
CA LEU A 73 -10.27 3.28 -14.02
C LEU A 73 -10.17 1.75 -13.97
N ALA A 74 -10.00 1.17 -12.78
CA ALA A 74 -10.02 -0.28 -12.62
C ALA A 74 -11.34 -0.90 -13.06
N LYS A 75 -12.49 -0.31 -12.68
CA LYS A 75 -13.81 -0.77 -13.16
C LYS A 75 -13.97 -0.61 -14.68
N LYS A 76 -13.49 0.50 -15.25
CA LYS A 76 -13.62 0.80 -16.68
C LYS A 76 -12.82 -0.15 -17.57
N TYR A 77 -11.70 -0.65 -17.06
CA TYR A 77 -10.68 -1.34 -17.85
C TYR A 77 -10.32 -2.72 -17.30
N ASP A 78 -11.15 -3.36 -16.49
CA ASP A 78 -10.90 -4.70 -15.92
C ASP A 78 -9.58 -4.76 -15.11
N GLY A 79 -9.37 -3.74 -14.27
CA GLY A 79 -8.12 -3.55 -13.54
C GLY A 79 -7.84 -4.59 -12.48
N HIS A 80 -8.86 -5.26 -11.95
CA HIS A 80 -8.67 -6.39 -11.04
C HIS A 80 -7.94 -7.54 -11.76
N GLU A 81 -8.29 -7.82 -13.01
CA GLU A 81 -7.67 -8.87 -13.81
C GLU A 81 -6.35 -8.42 -14.44
N LYS A 82 -6.27 -7.17 -14.90
CA LYS A 82 -5.12 -6.67 -15.68
C LYS A 82 -3.97 -6.17 -14.83
N TRP A 83 -4.25 -5.62 -13.65
CA TRP A 83 -3.22 -5.10 -12.72
C TRP A 83 -3.59 -5.31 -11.25
N ALA A 84 -4.36 -6.35 -10.92
CA ALA A 84 -4.62 -6.76 -9.55
C ALA A 84 -5.19 -5.67 -8.62
N TYR A 85 -5.87 -4.64 -9.15
CA TYR A 85 -6.48 -3.63 -8.29
C TYR A 85 -7.49 -4.25 -7.33
N ALA A 86 -7.32 -3.99 -6.04
CA ALA A 86 -8.21 -4.48 -5.01
C ALA A 86 -8.32 -3.50 -3.83
N LYS A 87 -9.51 -3.35 -3.26
CA LYS A 87 -9.68 -2.70 -1.95
C LYS A 87 -9.00 -3.54 -0.87
N SER A 88 -8.42 -2.89 0.13
CA SER A 88 -7.68 -3.55 1.19
C SER A 88 -8.26 -3.24 2.56
N VAL A 89 -8.19 -4.21 3.47
CA VAL A 89 -8.39 -3.96 4.91
C VAL A 89 -7.02 -3.63 5.49
N THR A 90 -6.90 -2.46 6.11
CA THR A 90 -5.65 -2.01 6.70
C THR A 90 -5.72 -2.13 8.21
N VAL A 91 -4.71 -2.75 8.81
CA VAL A 91 -4.59 -2.93 10.27
C VAL A 91 -3.28 -2.34 10.76
N ASN A 92 -3.29 -1.75 11.95
CA ASN A 92 -2.09 -1.43 12.71
C ASN A 92 -1.77 -2.63 13.60
N TYR A 93 -0.50 -3.08 13.58
CA TYR A 93 -0.01 -4.17 14.40
C TYR A 93 1.12 -3.66 15.30
N GLU A 94 0.90 -3.74 16.61
CA GLU A 94 1.87 -3.34 17.62
C GLU A 94 2.32 -4.59 18.39
N PRO A 95 3.58 -5.04 18.22
CA PRO A 95 4.11 -6.12 19.03
C PRO A 95 4.28 -5.66 20.50
N PRO A 96 4.32 -6.58 21.47
CA PRO A 96 4.53 -6.24 22.86
C PRO A 96 5.84 -5.50 22.99
N ARG A 97 5.80 -4.34 23.67
CA ARG A 97 7.02 -3.63 24.07
C ARG A 97 7.82 -4.58 24.96
N ARG A 98 8.92 -5.13 24.44
CA ARG A 98 9.91 -5.83 25.28
C ARG A 98 10.41 -4.84 26.32
N LYS A 99 10.02 -5.03 27.59
CA LYS A 99 10.82 -4.47 28.69
C LYS A 99 12.18 -5.16 28.59
N ALA A 100 13.25 -4.39 28.50
CA ALA A 100 14.62 -4.90 28.60
C ALA A 100 14.88 -5.36 30.05
N ASN A 101 14.21 -6.41 30.49
CA ASN A 101 14.37 -6.99 31.82
C ASN A 101 14.83 -8.43 31.66
N GLY A 102 16.16 -8.61 31.62
CA GLY A 102 16.86 -9.88 31.53
C GLY A 102 18.16 -9.73 30.76
N PRO A 103 19.24 -10.45 31.11
CA PRO A 103 20.53 -10.29 30.44
C PRO A 103 20.34 -10.58 28.95
N GLY A 104 20.59 -9.57 28.14
CA GLY A 104 20.41 -9.65 26.70
C GLY A 104 21.30 -10.73 26.11
N GLY A 105 20.74 -11.44 25.13
CA GLY A 105 21.43 -12.12 24.04
C GLY A 105 22.82 -12.68 24.34
N GLU A 106 22.85 -13.98 24.66
CA GLU A 106 23.92 -14.98 24.42
C GLU A 106 23.85 -16.11 25.48
N ASP A 107 23.31 -15.84 26.68
CA ASP A 107 23.38 -16.76 27.83
C ASP A 107 22.08 -17.52 28.17
N TRP A 108 20.96 -17.23 27.48
CA TRP A 108 19.64 -17.80 27.83
C TRP A 108 19.57 -19.34 27.79
N LEU A 109 20.33 -19.96 26.87
CA LEU A 109 20.43 -21.42 26.76
C LEU A 109 21.30 -22.03 27.86
N ARG A 110 22.27 -21.27 28.38
CA ARG A 110 23.20 -21.72 29.43
C ARG A 110 22.59 -21.61 30.82
N GLU A 111 21.67 -20.67 31.02
CA GLU A 111 20.88 -20.52 32.25
C GLU A 111 19.71 -21.53 32.35
N GLY A 112 19.62 -22.50 31.43
CA GLY A 112 18.60 -23.55 31.45
C GLY A 112 17.27 -23.17 30.80
N GLY A 113 17.21 -22.06 30.05
CA GLY A 113 16.02 -21.67 29.29
C GLY A 113 15.74 -22.65 28.14
N SER A 114 14.53 -23.21 28.11
CA SER A 114 14.11 -24.13 27.04
C SER A 114 13.34 -23.39 25.95
N ARG A 115 13.60 -23.73 24.67
CA ARG A 115 12.75 -23.30 23.54
C ARG A 115 11.29 -23.71 23.71
N ALA A 116 11.02 -24.76 24.49
CA ALA A 116 9.65 -25.17 24.82
C ALA A 116 8.92 -24.15 25.73
N ASP A 117 9.65 -23.41 26.56
CA ASP A 117 9.05 -22.41 27.46
C ASP A 117 8.54 -21.19 26.67
N LEU A 118 9.20 -20.85 25.56
CA LEU A 118 8.73 -19.84 24.59
C LEU A 118 7.47 -20.29 23.82
N VAL A 119 7.19 -21.59 23.78
CA VAL A 119 6.02 -22.17 23.11
C VAL A 119 4.81 -22.22 24.05
N ALA A 120 5.02 -22.23 25.37
CA ALA A 120 3.95 -22.35 26.37
C ALA A 120 3.21 -21.03 26.66
N GLU A 121 3.76 -19.86 26.32
CA GLU A 121 3.03 -18.57 26.34
C GLU A 121 2.12 -18.36 25.11
N LYS A 122 1.74 -19.45 24.42
CA LYS A 122 0.72 -19.41 23.37
C LYS A 122 -0.66 -19.35 23.98
N ARG A 123 -1.25 -18.15 24.03
CA ARG A 123 -2.69 -17.99 24.04
C ARG A 123 -3.04 -17.26 22.76
N ASP A 124 -3.79 -17.93 21.89
CA ASP A 124 -4.44 -17.25 20.78
C ASP A 124 -5.32 -16.17 21.39
N VAL A 125 -5.05 -14.92 21.04
CA VAL A 125 -5.93 -13.81 21.43
C VAL A 125 -7.05 -13.85 20.40
N GLU A 126 -8.27 -14.21 20.81
CA GLU A 126 -9.46 -14.07 19.98
C GLU A 126 -9.90 -12.60 20.01
N ASP A 127 -9.63 -11.85 18.93
CA ASP A 127 -10.34 -10.59 18.65
C ASP A 127 -10.98 -10.74 17.28
N GLY A 128 -12.28 -10.50 17.17
CA GLY A 128 -13.05 -10.62 15.91
C GLY A 128 -12.61 -9.68 14.78
N ASN A 129 -11.58 -8.86 15.02
CA ASN A 129 -11.04 -7.85 14.11
C ASN A 129 -9.64 -8.19 13.55
N SER A 130 -9.07 -9.35 13.86
CA SER A 130 -7.75 -9.77 13.36
C SER A 130 -7.86 -10.77 12.21
N PRO A 131 -7.07 -10.65 11.12
CA PRO A 131 -7.05 -11.64 10.06
C PRO A 131 -6.66 -13.02 10.59
N SER A 132 -7.32 -14.08 10.15
CA SER A 132 -7.11 -15.45 10.65
C SER A 132 -5.70 -16.00 10.37
N TRP A 133 -5.00 -15.44 9.38
CA TRP A 133 -3.62 -15.77 9.05
C TRP A 133 -2.59 -15.01 9.90
N LEU A 134 -3.01 -13.96 10.62
CA LEU A 134 -2.10 -13.15 11.44
C LEU A 134 -1.84 -13.86 12.77
N ARG A 135 -0.68 -14.48 12.87
CA ARG A 135 -0.24 -15.09 14.12
C ARG A 135 -0.03 -14.01 15.18
N ARG A 136 -0.69 -14.15 16.33
CA ARG A 136 -0.53 -13.25 17.50
C ARG A 136 0.16 -13.94 18.66
N VAL A 137 0.88 -13.17 19.46
CA VAL A 137 1.41 -13.57 20.77
C VAL A 137 0.80 -12.71 21.89
N LYS A 138 0.85 -13.21 23.12
CA LYS A 138 0.33 -12.48 24.27
C LYS A 138 1.03 -11.12 24.40
N GLY A 139 0.23 -10.05 24.39
CA GLY A 139 0.73 -8.67 24.46
C GLY A 139 0.85 -7.97 23.10
N ASP A 140 0.55 -8.65 21.99
CA ASP A 140 0.29 -7.99 20.71
C ASP A 140 -0.99 -7.15 20.79
N ALA A 141 -1.01 -6.00 20.13
CA ALA A 141 -2.21 -5.21 19.89
C ALA A 141 -2.45 -5.07 18.39
N VAL A 142 -3.70 -5.26 17.98
CA VAL A 142 -4.14 -5.09 16.58
C VAL A 142 -5.37 -4.21 16.54
N SER A 143 -5.34 -3.18 15.71
CA SER A 143 -6.49 -2.30 15.47
C SER A 143 -6.73 -2.13 13.98
N VAL A 144 -7.98 -2.22 13.56
CA VAL A 144 -8.38 -1.91 12.19
C VAL A 144 -8.24 -0.41 11.98
N VAL A 145 -7.49 -0.03 10.94
CA VAL A 145 -7.28 1.36 10.49
C VAL A 145 -8.28 1.70 9.40
N ASP A 146 -8.50 0.78 8.46
CA ASP A 146 -9.48 0.91 7.39
C ASP A 146 -10.14 -0.43 7.09
N ASN A 147 -11.45 -0.42 6.83
CA ASN A 147 -12.25 -1.60 6.56
C ASN A 147 -12.63 -1.72 5.08
N ALA A 148 -11.65 -1.60 4.18
CA ALA A 148 -11.82 -1.67 2.72
C ALA A 148 -12.63 -0.53 2.10
N GLU A 149 -12.73 0.61 2.79
CA GLU A 149 -13.41 1.80 2.27
C GLU A 149 -12.39 2.83 1.77
N GLY A 150 -11.32 3.06 2.53
CA GLY A 150 -10.33 4.11 2.33
C GLY A 150 -8.97 3.64 1.83
N THR A 151 -8.72 2.33 1.68
CA THR A 151 -7.43 1.80 1.23
C THR A 151 -7.56 0.77 0.10
N ALA A 152 -6.55 0.72 -0.77
CA ALA A 152 -6.46 -0.21 -1.88
C ALA A 152 -5.00 -0.55 -2.23
N VAL A 153 -4.83 -1.60 -3.05
CA VAL A 153 -3.57 -2.04 -3.64
C VAL A 153 -3.70 -2.17 -5.15
N LEU A 154 -2.57 -2.05 -5.85
CA LEU A 154 -2.35 -2.11 -7.30
C LEU A 154 -1.13 -3.00 -7.60
#